data_AF-A0A0H3GZ75-F1
#
_entry.id   AF-A0A0H3GZ75-F1
#
_cell.length_a   1.000
_cell.length_b   1.000
_cell.length_c   1.000
_cell.angle_alpha   90.00
_cell.angle_beta   90.00
_cell.angle_gamma   90.00
#
_symmetry.space_group_name_H-M   'P 1'
#
loop_
_entity.id
_entity.type
_entity.pdbx_description
1 polymer ?
#
loop_
_entity_poly.entity_id
_entity_poly.type
_entity_poly.pdbx_seq_one_letter_code
_entity_poly.pdbx_strand_id
1 'polypeptide(L)'
;MLNDGETAIGAFGRAHALAADDPAAAFDYASALVRAGDSGQVRMGELLLRDLHQRQPNSLPVLEMLALSAVRNEDYPEAVAALQALLARLPEGDARREAIVRQLAQAQQQAQ
;
A
#
# COMPACT_ATOMS: atom_id res chain seq x y z
N MET A 1 -8.19 -18.07 10.32
CA MET A 1 -7.33 -17.11 9.59
C MET A 1 -7.47 -15.66 10.08
N LEU A 2 -8.60 -15.24 10.70
CA LEU A 2 -8.70 -13.90 11.33
C LEU A 2 -7.59 -13.63 12.36
N ASN A 3 -7.18 -14.65 13.10
CA ASN A 3 -6.20 -14.54 14.19
C ASN A 3 -4.79 -14.16 13.71
N ASP A 4 -4.39 -14.59 12.51
CA ASP A 4 -3.03 -14.36 12.01
C ASP A 4 -2.82 -12.89 11.62
N GLY A 5 -3.88 -12.25 11.13
CA GLY A 5 -3.89 -10.84 10.73
C GLY A 5 -3.72 -9.88 11.91
N GLU A 6 -4.54 -10.03 12.95
CA GLU A 6 -4.41 -9.22 14.17
C GLU A 6 -3.06 -9.47 14.88
N THR A 7 -2.58 -10.72 14.86
CA THR A 7 -1.25 -11.06 15.40
C THR A 7 -0.14 -10.32 14.66
N ALA A 8 -0.20 -10.27 13.33
CA ALA A 8 0.78 -9.55 12.52
C ALA A 8 0.72 -8.04 12.79
N ILE A 9 -0.48 -7.44 12.82
CA ILE A 9 -0.66 -6.01 13.13
C ILE A 9 -0.05 -5.69 14.51
N GLY A 10 -0.34 -6.50 15.53
CA GLY A 10 0.22 -6.32 16.87
C GLY A 10 1.74 -6.45 16.92
N ALA A 11 2.31 -7.43 16.22
CA ALA A 11 3.76 -7.66 16.18
C ALA A 11 4.49 -6.50 15.48
N PHE A 12 4.05 -6.13 14.29
CA PHE A 12 4.66 -5.02 13.54
C PHE A 12 4.40 -3.67 14.19
N GLY A 13 3.24 -3.48 14.83
CA GLY A 13 2.95 -2.27 15.61
C GLY A 13 3.95 -2.07 16.76
N ARG A 14 4.32 -3.15 17.46
CA ARG A 14 5.38 -3.10 18.48
C ARG A 14 6.75 -2.80 17.88
N ALA A 15 7.11 -3.44 16.77
CA ALA A 15 8.37 -3.17 16.10
C ALA A 15 8.48 -1.71 15.65
N HIS A 16 7.42 -1.16 15.05
CA HIS A 16 7.37 0.24 14.65
C HIS A 16 7.46 1.19 15.85
N ALA A 17 6.81 0.88 16.98
CA ALA A 17 6.94 1.69 18.19
C ALA A 17 8.36 1.71 18.78
N LEU A 18 9.13 0.64 18.61
CA LEU A 18 10.53 0.55 19.05
C LEU A 18 11.51 1.26 18.09
N ALA A 19 11.14 1.39 16.82
CA ALA A 19 11.97 1.95 15.75
C ALA A 19 11.14 2.86 14.83
N ALA A 20 10.57 3.93 15.38
CA ALA A 20 9.61 4.77 14.65
C ALA A 20 10.20 5.46 13.41
N ASP A 21 11.51 5.73 13.43
CA ASP A 21 12.23 6.36 12.31
C ASP A 21 12.77 5.34 11.28
N ASP A 22 12.62 4.04 11.52
CA ASP A 22 13.02 2.99 10.57
C ASP A 22 11.95 2.82 9.47
N PRO A 23 12.26 3.15 8.20
CA PRO A 23 11.30 3.03 7.11
C PRO A 23 10.85 1.59 6.86
N ALA A 24 11.67 0.59 7.18
CA ALA A 24 11.29 -0.81 7.02
C ALA A 24 10.25 -1.22 8.06
N ALA A 25 10.47 -0.85 9.34
CA ALA A 25 9.51 -1.12 10.40
C ALA A 25 8.16 -0.41 10.17
N ALA A 26 8.21 0.84 9.68
CA ALA A 26 7.01 1.58 9.29
C ALA A 26 6.28 0.90 8.11
N PHE A 27 7.02 0.44 7.09
CA PHE A 27 6.44 -0.25 5.93
C PHE A 27 5.78 -1.58 6.31
N ASP A 28 6.42 -2.39 7.15
CA ASP A 28 5.88 -3.67 7.58
C ASP A 28 4.60 -3.49 8.39
N TYR A 29 4.57 -2.50 9.29
CA TYR A 29 3.37 -2.18 10.06
C TYR A 29 2.24 -1.66 9.17
N ALA A 30 2.54 -0.71 8.28
CA ALA A 30 1.56 -0.18 7.34
C ALA A 30 1.00 -1.27 6.41
N SER A 31 1.85 -2.17 5.93
CA SER A 31 1.45 -3.30 5.10
C SER A 31 0.54 -4.27 5.85
N ALA A 32 0.81 -4.54 7.13
CA ALA A 32 -0.04 -5.40 7.96
C ALA A 32 -1.44 -4.78 8.16
N LEU A 33 -1.50 -3.48 8.46
CA LEU A 33 -2.75 -2.72 8.58
C LEU A 33 -3.56 -2.76 7.28
N VAL A 34 -2.90 -2.52 6.13
CA VAL A 34 -3.57 -2.51 4.82
C VAL A 34 -3.99 -3.91 4.36
N ARG A 35 -3.34 -4.98 4.80
CA ARG A 35 -3.70 -6.35 4.37
C ARG A 35 -4.75 -7.00 5.26
N ALA A 36 -4.65 -6.80 6.56
CA ALA A 36 -5.45 -7.54 7.54
C ALA A 36 -6.38 -6.67 8.38
N GLY A 37 -6.20 -5.36 8.36
CA GLY A 37 -6.92 -4.47 9.26
C GLY A 37 -8.33 -4.13 8.79
N ASP A 38 -9.17 -3.70 9.72
CA ASP A 38 -10.47 -3.09 9.44
C ASP A 38 -10.34 -1.75 8.69
N SER A 39 -11.47 -1.13 8.33
CA SER A 39 -11.49 0.12 7.55
C SER A 39 -10.78 1.30 8.23
N GLY A 40 -10.74 1.36 9.56
CA GLY A 40 -9.99 2.37 10.30
C GLY A 40 -8.49 2.10 10.25
N GLN A 41 -8.12 0.83 10.41
CA GLN A 41 -6.72 0.39 10.31
C GLN A 41 -6.16 0.57 8.90
N VAL A 42 -6.93 0.32 7.82
CA VAL A 42 -6.48 0.60 6.44
C VAL A 42 -6.12 2.07 6.27
N ARG A 43 -6.98 2.99 6.72
CA ARG A 43 -6.73 4.43 6.64
C ARG A 43 -5.47 4.83 7.40
N MET A 44 -5.22 4.23 8.56
CA MET A 44 -3.97 4.45 9.29
C MET A 44 -2.75 3.94 8.51
N GLY A 45 -2.84 2.74 7.92
CA GLY A 45 -1.78 2.18 7.08
C GLY A 45 -1.51 3.05 5.85
N GLU A 46 -2.55 3.58 5.21
CA GLU A 46 -2.43 4.52 4.08
C GLU A 46 -1.68 5.80 4.46
N LEU A 47 -1.97 6.38 5.63
CA LEU A 47 -1.26 7.57 6.12
C LEU A 47 0.24 7.31 6.31
N LEU A 48 0.60 6.16 6.89
CA LEU A 48 1.99 5.74 7.04
C LEU A 48 2.66 5.52 5.67
N LEU A 49 1.96 4.91 4.71
CA LEU A 49 2.47 4.70 3.36
C LEU A 49 2.68 6.01 2.60
N ARG A 50 1.82 7.02 2.82
CA ARG A 50 1.98 8.36 2.22
C ARG A 50 3.22 9.07 2.77
N ASP A 51 3.46 9.02 4.08
CA ASP A 51 4.70 9.53 4.68
C ASP A 51 5.94 8.80 4.12
N LEU A 52 5.88 7.46 4.04
CA LEU A 52 6.95 6.66 3.42
C LEU A 52 7.17 7.02 1.96
N HIS A 53 6.12 7.30 1.19
CA HIS A 53 6.23 7.69 -0.21
C HIS A 53 6.90 9.06 -0.37
N GLN A 54 6.65 10.02 0.53
CA GLN A 54 7.35 11.31 0.53
C GLN A 54 8.86 11.13 0.77
N ARG A 55 9.25 10.21 1.66
CA ARG A 55 10.66 9.91 1.95
C ARG A 55 11.32 9.04 0.88
N GLN A 56 10.54 8.17 0.23
CA GLN A 56 10.99 7.15 -0.71
C GLN A 56 10.12 7.13 -1.99
N PRO A 57 10.15 8.19 -2.82
CA PRO A 57 9.21 8.39 -3.94
C PRO A 57 9.32 7.36 -5.08
N ASN A 58 10.36 6.51 -5.06
CA ASN A 58 10.59 5.46 -6.05
C ASN A 58 10.41 4.05 -5.48
N SER A 59 9.96 3.91 -4.23
CA SER A 59 9.72 2.60 -3.63
C SER A 59 8.51 1.92 -4.27
N LEU A 60 8.75 0.93 -5.14
CA LEU A 60 7.69 0.12 -5.75
C LEU A 60 6.81 -0.58 -4.70
N PRO A 61 7.35 -1.19 -3.63
CA PRO A 61 6.51 -1.81 -2.59
C PRO A 61 5.56 -0.83 -1.91
N VAL A 62 5.99 0.42 -1.67
CA VAL A 62 5.14 1.47 -1.09
C VAL A 62 4.01 1.82 -2.05
N LEU A 63 4.30 2.00 -3.34
CA LEU A 63 3.28 2.29 -4.36
C LEU A 63 2.28 1.13 -4.52
N GLU A 64 2.74 -0.12 -4.47
CA GLU A 64 1.86 -1.30 -4.50
C GLU A 64 0.89 -1.31 -3.31
N MET A 65 1.38 -0.99 -2.10
CA MET A 65 0.52 -0.93 -0.91
C MET A 65 -0.39 0.30 -0.89
N LEU A 66 0.04 1.45 -1.44
CA LEU A 66 -0.85 2.62 -1.63
C LEU A 66 -1.99 2.29 -2.59
N ALA A 67 -1.71 1.62 -3.72
CA ALA A 67 -2.76 1.19 -4.63
C ALA A 67 -3.74 0.23 -3.94
N LEU A 68 -3.24 -0.71 -3.15
CA LEU A 68 -4.08 -1.64 -2.40
C LEU A 68 -4.91 -0.92 -1.33
N SER A 69 -4.33 0.00 -0.54
CA SER A 69 -5.06 0.72 0.50
C SER A 69 -6.15 1.59 -0.11
N ALA A 70 -5.87 2.27 -1.22
CA ALA A 70 -6.81 3.10 -1.94
C ALA A 70 -8.00 2.28 -2.46
N VAL A 71 -7.77 1.12 -3.09
CA VAL A 71 -8.84 0.21 -3.51
C VAL A 71 -9.67 -0.26 -2.30
N ARG A 72 -9.03 -0.61 -1.19
CA ARG A 72 -9.72 -1.05 0.04
C ARG A 72 -10.55 0.05 0.69
N ASN A 73 -10.16 1.31 0.52
CA ASN A 73 -10.88 2.48 1.00
C ASN A 73 -11.88 3.02 -0.04
N GLU A 74 -12.03 2.35 -1.20
CA GLU A 74 -12.85 2.79 -2.34
C GLU A 74 -12.44 4.17 -2.88
N ASP A 75 -11.19 4.59 -2.62
CA ASP A 75 -10.56 5.80 -3.16
C ASP A 75 -9.94 5.48 -4.53
N TYR A 76 -10.81 5.22 -5.50
CA TYR A 76 -10.40 4.85 -6.85
C TYR A 76 -9.52 5.91 -7.55
N PRO A 77 -9.73 7.24 -7.38
CA PRO A 77 -8.80 8.24 -7.88
C PRO A 77 -7.36 8.05 -7.36
N GLU A 78 -7.17 7.81 -6.07
CA GLU A 78 -5.83 7.56 -5.51
C GLU A 78 -5.26 6.22 -6.00
N ALA A 79 -6.09 5.19 -6.13
CA ALA A 79 -5.66 3.90 -6.68
C ALA A 79 -5.12 4.06 -8.11
N VAL A 80 -5.81 4.84 -8.95
CA VAL A 80 -5.37 5.17 -10.32
C VAL A 80 -4.01 5.88 -10.29
N ALA A 81 -3.83 6.88 -9.43
CA ALA A 81 -2.58 7.62 -9.31
C ALA A 81 -1.40 6.70 -8.91
N ALA A 82 -1.61 5.85 -7.89
CA ALA A 82 -0.59 4.92 -7.43
C ALA A 82 -0.21 3.87 -8.51
N LEU A 83 -1.19 3.31 -9.21
CA LEU A 83 -0.97 2.33 -10.29
C LEU A 83 -0.24 2.95 -11.49
N GLN A 84 -0.58 4.19 -11.87
CA GLN A 84 0.15 4.93 -12.91
C GLN A 84 1.59 5.19 -12.51
N ALA A 85 1.82 5.65 -11.27
CA ALA A 85 3.15 5.88 -10.73
C ALA A 85 4.00 4.60 -10.70
N LEU A 86 3.38 3.46 -10.41
CA LEU A 86 4.01 2.14 -10.45
C LEU A 86 4.40 1.74 -11.88
N LEU A 87 3.48 1.87 -12.85
CA LEU A 87 3.77 1.57 -14.26
C LEU A 87 4.87 2.47 -14.85
N ALA A 88 4.93 3.73 -14.44
CA ALA A 88 5.96 4.65 -14.90
C ALA A 88 7.38 4.26 -14.42
N ARG A 89 7.49 3.51 -13.32
CA ARG A 89 8.76 3.13 -12.69
C ARG A 89 9.19 1.69 -12.97
N LEU A 90 8.25 0.82 -13.35
CA LEU A 90 8.57 -0.57 -13.68
C LEU A 90 9.36 -0.65 -15.01
N PRO A 91 10.44 -1.45 -15.07
CA PRO A 91 11.14 -1.73 -16.34
C PRO A 91 10.19 -2.28 -17.39
N GLU A 92 10.35 -1.92 -18.66
CA GLU A 92 9.41 -2.32 -19.74
C GLU A 92 9.16 -3.83 -19.84
N GLY A 93 10.16 -4.66 -19.52
CA GLY A 93 10.06 -6.12 -19.51
C GLY A 93 9.60 -6.75 -18.19
N ASP A 94 9.21 -5.96 -17.18
CA ASP A 94 8.77 -6.50 -15.90
C ASP A 94 7.41 -7.22 -16.06
N ALA A 95 7.37 -8.49 -15.67
CA ALA A 95 6.21 -9.36 -15.81
C ALA A 95 4.96 -8.87 -15.07
N ARG A 96 5.10 -7.98 -14.07
CA ARG A 96 3.98 -7.42 -13.32
C ARG A 96 3.20 -6.36 -14.10
N ARG A 97 3.80 -5.74 -15.13
CA ARG A 97 3.20 -4.60 -15.85
C ARG A 97 1.81 -4.92 -16.38
N GLU A 98 1.62 -6.10 -16.96
CA GLU A 98 0.34 -6.49 -17.54
C GLU A 98 -0.78 -6.58 -16.48
N ALA A 99 -0.46 -7.11 -15.30
CA ALA A 99 -1.40 -7.17 -14.18
C ALA A 99 -1.76 -5.76 -13.67
N ILE A 100 -0.77 -4.88 -13.56
CA ILE A 100 -0.99 -3.50 -13.08
C ILE A 100 -1.79 -2.68 -14.09
N VAL A 101 -1.58 -2.88 -15.40
CA VAL A 101 -2.42 -2.25 -16.45
C VAL A 101 -3.89 -2.69 -16.30
N ARG A 102 -4.15 -3.97 -16.03
CA ARG A 102 -5.53 -4.43 -15.77
C ARG A 102 -6.12 -3.83 -14.50
N GLN A 103 -5.36 -3.76 -13.42
CA GLN A 103 -5.80 -3.12 -12.17
C GLN A 103 -6.09 -1.63 -12.39
N LEU A 104 -5.26 -0.94 -13.17
CA LEU A 104 -5.45 0.46 -13.51
C LEU A 104 -6.74 0.68 -14.29
N ALA A 105 -7.00 -0.14 -15.32
CA ALA A 105 -8.24 -0.06 -16.09
C ALA A 105 -9.48 -0.29 -15.20
N GLN A 106 -9.43 -1.23 -14.27
CA GLN A 106 -10.52 -1.49 -13.32
C GLN A 106 -10.73 -0.28 -12.38
N ALA A 107 -9.67 0.26 -11.79
CA ALA A 107 -9.77 1.43 -10.92
C ALA A 107 -10.30 2.67 -11.68
N GLN A 108 -9.89 2.87 -12.93
CA GLN A 108 -10.41 3.96 -13.78
C GLN A 108 -11.89 3.82 -14.11
N GLN A 109 -12.41 2.60 -14.22
CA GLN A 109 -13.85 2.38 -14.42
C GLN A 109 -14.66 2.68 -13.16
N GLN A 110 -14.12 2.38 -11.97
CA GLN A 110 -14.77 2.67 -10.69
C GLN A 110 -14.70 4.15 -10.29
N ALA A 111 -13.75 4.90 -10.86
CA ALA A 111 -13.59 6.34 -10.61
C ALA A 111 -14.52 7.23 -11.47
N GLN A 112 -15.42 6.65 -12.27
CA GLN A 112 -16.40 7.38 -13.10
C GLN A 112 -17.75 7.54 -12.40
#